data_AF-A0A3B9WRA8-F1
#
_entry.id   AF-A0A3B9WRA8-F1
#
_cell.length_a   1.000
_cell.length_b   1.000
_cell.length_c   1.000
_cell.angle_alpha   90.00
_cell.angle_beta   90.00
_cell.angle_gamma   90.00
#
_symmetry.space_group_name_H-M   'P 1'
#
loop_
_entity.id
_entity.type
_entity.pdbx_description
1 polymer ?
#
loop_
_entity_poly.entity_id
_entity_poly.type
_entity_poly.pdbx_seq_one_letter_code
_entity_poly.pdbx_strand_id
1 'polypeptide(L)' 'KGNLNFNCLLMLTPQEVIDSVVVHELCHRKEMNHSARFYEEVLKVFPQYNVWDRWLKENGPGILLRGEGS' A
#
# COMPACT_ATOMS: atom_id res chain seq x y z
N LYS A 1 0.79 12.46 13.61
CA LYS A 1 1.51 11.23 13.24
C LYS A 1 1.43 11.11 11.73
N GLY A 2 2.53 11.35 11.02
CA GLY A 2 2.58 11.43 9.55
C GLY A 2 3.86 10.84 8.99
N ASN A 3 4.48 9.90 9.71
CA ASN A 3 5.63 9.17 9.22
C ASN A 3 5.14 8.07 8.30
N LEU A 4 5.46 8.24 7.02
CA LEU A 4 5.33 7.21 6.00
C LEU A 4 6.44 6.19 6.25
N ASN A 5 6.15 5.16 7.03
CA ASN A 5 7.09 4.06 7.22
C ASN A 5 6.84 3.02 6.13
N PHE A 6 7.51 3.21 5.00
CA PHE A 6 7.57 2.18 3.97
C PHE A 6 8.57 1.10 4.39
N ASN A 7 8.17 -0.16 4.29
CA ASN A 7 9.13 -1.25 4.47
C ASN A 7 10.09 -1.24 3.28
N CYS A 8 11.41 -1.17 3.53
CA CYS A 8 12.44 -1.17 2.47
C CYS A 8 12.31 -2.37 1.52
N LEU A 9 11.73 -3.49 1.98
CA LEU A 9 11.47 -4.68 1.18
C LEU A 9 10.40 -4.47 0.10
N LEU A 10 9.63 -3.37 0.14
CA LEU A 10 8.72 -2.99 -0.95
C LEU A 10 9.47 -2.75 -2.26
N MET A 11 10.77 -2.40 -2.21
CA MET A 11 11.61 -2.30 -3.42
C MET A 11 11.76 -3.63 -4.17
N LEU A 12 11.42 -4.77 -3.56
CA LEU A 12 11.42 -6.09 -4.18
C LEU A 12 10.07 -6.46 -4.81
N THR A 13 9.07 -5.59 -4.68
CA THR A 13 7.73 -5.81 -5.25
C THR A 13 7.61 -5.13 -6.62
N PRO A 14 6.64 -5.55 -7.46
CA PRO A 14 6.31 -4.83 -8.69
C PRO A 14 6.05 -3.34 -8.42
N GLN A 15 6.38 -2.48 -9.39
CA GLN A 15 6.24 -1.03 -9.25
C GLN A 15 4.80 -0.63 -8.89
N GLU A 16 3.82 -1.33 -9.42
CA GLU A 16 2.40 -1.06 -9.19
C GLU A 16 1.97 -1.33 -7.74
N VAL A 17 2.68 -2.22 -7.04
CA VAL A 17 2.47 -2.46 -5.60
C VAL A 17 2.98 -1.26 -4.81
N ILE A 18 4.16 -0.76 -5.16
CA ILE A 18 4.72 0.47 -4.55
C ILE A 18 3.75 1.63 -4.78
N ASP A 19 3.28 1.81 -6.02
CA ASP A 19 2.33 2.86 -6.38
C ASP A 19 1.02 2.73 -5.57
N SER A 20 0.51 1.51 -5.38
CA SER A 20 -0.69 1.27 -4.56
C SER A 20 -0.52 1.73 -3.11
N VAL A 21 0.65 1.47 -2.50
CA VAL A 21 0.94 1.87 -1.12
C VAL A 21 1.14 3.40 -1.05
N VAL A 22 1.83 4.00 -2.02
CA VAL A 22 2.01 5.46 -2.08
C VAL A 22 0.66 6.16 -2.21
N VAL A 23 -0.22 5.70 -3.10
CA VAL A 23 -1.57 6.28 -3.26
C VAL A 23 -2.39 6.12 -1.99
N HIS A 24 -2.34 4.96 -1.34
CA HIS A 24 -3.00 4.70 -0.06
C HIS A 24 -2.62 5.74 0.99
N GLU A 25 -1.31 5.91 1.19
CA GLU A 25 -0.77 6.83 2.18
C GLU A 25 -1.01 8.31 1.85
N LEU A 26 -1.03 8.68 0.57
CA LEU A 26 -1.40 10.02 0.12
C LEU A 26 -2.89 10.29 0.38
N CYS A 27 -3.76 9.31 0.14
CA CYS A 27 -5.19 9.41 0.43
C CYS A 27 -5.46 9.57 1.93
N HIS A 28 -4.60 9.03 2.81
CA HIS A 28 -4.70 9.26 4.25
C HIS A 28 -4.54 10.74 4.65
N ARG A 29 -3.90 11.56 3.82
CA ARG A 29 -3.84 13.02 4.03
C ARG A 29 -5.20 13.70 3.87
N LYS A 30 -6.12 13.10 3.11
CA LYS A 30 -7.49 13.60 2.92
C LYS A 30 -8.48 12.95 3.88
N GLU A 31 -8.37 11.63 4.07
CA GLU A 31 -9.24 10.84 4.92
C GLU A 31 -8.43 9.88 5.78
N MET A 32 -8.34 10.16 7.08
CA MET A 32 -7.47 9.42 8.01
C MET A 32 -7.94 7.98 8.27
N ASN A 33 -9.21 7.67 7.99
CA ASN A 33 -9.81 6.36 8.21
C ASN A 33 -10.07 5.66 6.87
N HIS A 34 -9.92 4.33 6.81
CA HIS A 34 -10.28 3.48 5.66
C HIS A 34 -11.81 3.35 5.45
N SER A 35 -12.50 4.49 5.37
CA SER A 35 -13.94 4.58 5.11
C SER A 35 -14.25 4.36 3.62
N ALA A 36 -15.54 4.22 3.26
CA ALA A 36 -15.96 4.17 1.86
C ALA A 36 -15.43 5.39 1.06
N ARG A 37 -15.49 6.58 1.67
CA ARG A 37 -14.98 7.82 1.06
C ARG A 37 -13.47 7.79 0.82
N PHE A 38 -12.70 7.15 1.69
CA PHE A 38 -11.27 6.94 1.46
C PHE A 38 -11.05 6.09 0.21
N TYR A 39 -11.73 4.95 0.09
CA TYR A 39 -11.58 4.07 -1.07
C TYR A 39 -12.09 4.72 -2.36
N GLU A 40 -13.12 5.56 -2.31
CA GLU A 40 -13.52 6.37 -3.46
C GLU A 40 -12.40 7.31 -3.92
N GLU A 41 -11.72 8.00 -3.00
CA GLU A 41 -10.59 8.87 -3.35
C GLU A 41 -9.38 8.08 -3.89
N VAL A 42 -9.10 6.91 -3.31
CA VAL A 42 -8.05 6.00 -3.80
C VAL A 42 -8.36 5.54 -5.22
N LEU A 43 -9.57 5.04 -5.48
CA LEU A 43 -9.96 4.49 -6.78
C LEU A 43 -10.10 5.58 -7.86
N LYS A 44 -10.36 6.84 -7.50
CA LYS A 44 -10.31 7.98 -8.43
C LYS A 44 -8.90 8.21 -8.96
N VAL A 45 -7.87 8.02 -8.13
CA VAL A 45 -6.46 8.26 -8.48
C VAL A 45 -5.83 7.01 -9.09
N PHE A 46 -6.15 5.83 -8.56
CA PHE A 46 -5.59 4.56 -8.98
C PHE A 46 -6.67 3.47 -9.06
N PRO A 47 -7.37 3.35 -10.20
CA PRO A 47 -8.50 2.44 -10.35
C PRO A 47 -8.17 0.97 -10.10
N GLN A 48 -6.93 0.55 -10.39
CA GLN A 48 -6.44 -0.81 -10.15
C GLN A 48 -5.96 -1.09 -8.72
N TYR A 49 -6.19 -0.18 -7.75
CA TYR A 49 -5.71 -0.30 -6.37
C TYR A 49 -6.05 -1.66 -5.74
N ASN A 50 -7.28 -2.14 -5.92
CA ASN A 50 -7.77 -3.39 -5.36
C ASN A 50 -6.97 -4.63 -5.84
N VAL A 51 -6.45 -4.61 -7.06
CA VAL A 51 -5.65 -5.71 -7.61
C VAL A 51 -4.31 -5.79 -6.89
N TRP A 52 -3.63 -4.64 -6.75
CA TRP A 52 -2.28 -4.57 -6.19
C TRP A 52 -2.27 -4.65 -4.66
N ASP A 53 -3.30 -4.11 -4.00
CA ASP A 53 -3.55 -4.31 -2.56
C ASP A 53 -3.75 -5.80 -2.23
N ARG A 54 -4.53 -6.50 -3.07
CA ARG A 54 -4.71 -7.95 -2.93
C ARG A 54 -3.41 -8.71 -3.18
N TRP A 55 -2.68 -8.38 -4.24
CA TRP A 55 -1.38 -8.98 -4.53
C TRP A 55 -0.42 -8.82 -3.34
N LEU A 56 -0.38 -7.63 -2.74
CA LEU A 56 0.46 -7.35 -1.58
C LEU A 56 0.03 -8.17 -0.35
N LYS A 57 -1.27 -8.36 -0.12
CA LYS A 57 -1.76 -9.22 0.98
C LYS A 57 -1.39 -10.69 0.77
N GLU A 58 -1.41 -11.18 -0.46
CA GLU A 58 -1.13 -12.58 -0.80
C GLU A 58 0.39 -12.87 -0.85
N ASN A 59 1.20 -11.95 -1.37
CA ASN A 59 2.65 -12.16 -1.61
C ASN A 59 3.53 -11.45 -0.57
N GLY A 60 3.00 -10.42 0.09
CA GLY A 60 3.69 -9.60 1.08
C GLY A 60 4.25 -10.41 2.25
N PRO A 61 3.52 -11.35 2.87
CA PRO A 61 4.10 -12.17 3.94
C PRO A 61 5.39 -12.90 3.51
N GLY A 62 5.45 -13.43 2.28
CA GLY A 62 6.65 -14.11 1.78
C GLY A 62 7.85 -13.17 1.52
N ILE A 63 7.60 -11.88 1.32
CA ILE A 63 8.60 -10.85 1.03
C ILE A 63 9.00 -10.10 2.31
N LEU A 64 8.03 -9.72 3.13
CA LEU A 64 8.19 -8.92 4.34
C LEU A 64 8.63 -9.75 5.56
N LEU A 65 8.28 -11.05 5.64
CA LEU A 65 8.74 -11.92 6.73
C LEU A 65 10.18 -12.43 6.53
N ARG A 66 10.78 -12.25 5.35
CA ARG A 66 12.21 -12.56 5.13
C ARG A 66 13.17 -11.56 5.79
N GLY A 67 12.67 -10.47 6.36
CA GLY A 67 13.46 -9.42 7.00
C GLY A 67 13.69 -9.58 8.51
N GLU A 68 12.95 -10.46 9.20
CA GLU A 68 13.08 -10.67 10.65
C GLU A 68 13.85 -11.96 10.98
N GLY A 69 15.00 -12.12 10.34
CA GLY A 69 15.88 -13.27 10.52
C GLY A 69 17.35 -12.88 10.54
N SER A 70 17.82 -12.35 11.67
CA SER A 70 19.17 -12.52 12.22
C SER A 70 19.20 -12.03 13.66
#